data_AF-A0A2W7DP80-F1
#
_entry.id   AF-A0A2W7DP80-F1
#
_cell.length_a   1.000
_cell.length_b   1.000
_cell.length_c   1.000
_cell.angle_alpha   90.00
_cell.angle_beta   90.00
_cell.angle_gamma   90.00
#
_symmetry.space_group_name_H-M   'P 1'
#
loop_
_entity.id
_entity.type
_entity.pdbx_description
1 polymer ?
#
loop_
_entity_poly.entity_id
_entity_poly.type
_entity_poly.pdbx_seq_one_letter_code
_entity_poly.pdbx_strand_id
1 'polypeptide(L)'
;MKRLFFICSISSLLFLSLSRAFAFNFGLMRVPDWMDSYIGVLFVISCIFWLGLAATKPSGVPFKQLANVKISPLAKFFRIGLLIAFTILMVIFFAGMGLRRYAEMTGAA
;
A
#
# COMPACT_ATOMS: atom_id res chain seq x y z
N MET A 1 -14.59 22.73 -10.74
CA MET A 1 -13.17 22.39 -10.96
C MET A 1 -12.61 21.33 -9.99
N LYS A 2 -12.86 21.41 -8.66
CA LYS A 2 -12.34 20.43 -7.68
C LYS A 2 -12.68 18.95 -7.95
N ARG A 3 -13.88 18.66 -8.47
CA ARG A 3 -14.31 17.28 -8.79
C ARG A 3 -13.60 16.68 -10.02
N LEU A 4 -13.27 17.51 -11.01
CA LEU A 4 -12.59 17.07 -12.24
C LEU A 4 -11.15 16.64 -11.96
N PHE A 5 -10.42 17.41 -11.13
CA PHE A 5 -9.08 17.06 -10.67
C PHE A 5 -9.04 15.75 -9.88
N PHE A 6 -10.07 15.50 -9.07
CA PHE A 6 -10.18 14.26 -8.28
C PHE A 6 -10.42 13.04 -9.17
N ILE A 7 -11.31 13.15 -10.17
CA ILE A 7 -11.57 12.08 -11.15
C ILE A 7 -10.32 11.84 -12.03
N CYS A 8 -9.65 12.91 -12.51
CA CYS A 8 -8.39 12.77 -13.25
C CYS A 8 -7.27 12.16 -12.40
N SER A 9 -7.19 12.44 -11.09
CA SER A 9 -6.23 11.80 -10.19
C SER A 9 -6.51 10.32 -9.98
N ILE A 10 -7.79 9.94 -9.83
CA ILE A 10 -8.18 8.52 -9.73
C ILE A 10 -7.90 7.80 -11.05
N SER A 11 -8.24 8.41 -12.18
CA SER A 11 -7.97 7.83 -13.50
C SER A 11 -6.47 7.72 -13.80
N SER A 12 -5.64 8.67 -13.36
CA SER A 12 -4.18 8.58 -13.51
C SER A 12 -3.56 7.53 -12.59
N LEU A 13 -4.08 7.33 -11.37
CA LEU A 13 -3.70 6.20 -10.50
C LEU A 13 -4.09 4.85 -11.13
N LEU A 14 -5.28 4.77 -11.75
CA LEU A 14 -5.73 3.57 -12.48
C LEU A 14 -4.86 3.32 -13.73
N PHE A 15 -4.48 4.37 -14.46
CA PHE A 15 -3.57 4.29 -15.62
C PHE A 15 -2.12 3.93 -15.23
N LEU A 16 -1.66 4.35 -14.06
CA LEU A 16 -0.37 3.90 -13.51
C LEU A 16 -0.37 2.39 -13.25
N SER A 17 -1.52 1.82 -12.86
CA SER A 17 -1.69 0.37 -12.69
C SER A 17 -1.68 -0.43 -14.01
N LEU A 18 -1.96 0.23 -15.14
CA LEU A 18 -1.89 -0.33 -16.50
C LEU A 18 -0.46 -0.30 -17.08
N SER A 19 0.44 0.49 -16.48
CA SER A 19 1.83 0.57 -16.89
C SER A 19 2.59 -0.60 -16.25
N ARG A 20 2.79 -1.70 -16.99
CA ARG A 20 3.47 -2.96 -16.59
C ARG A 20 4.97 -2.82 -16.23
N ALA A 21 5.38 -1.67 -15.71
CA ALA A 21 6.79 -1.30 -15.60
C ALA A 21 7.16 -0.76 -14.20
N PHE A 22 6.44 -1.16 -13.16
CA PHE A 22 6.90 -0.92 -11.79
C PHE A 22 7.61 -2.16 -11.27
N ALA A 23 8.65 -2.59 -12.00
CA ALA A 23 9.53 -3.63 -11.55
C ALA A 23 10.17 -3.16 -10.23
N PHE A 24 9.56 -3.51 -9.11
CA PHE A 24 10.11 -3.36 -7.77
C PHE A 24 11.35 -4.25 -7.71
N ASN A 25 12.46 -3.70 -8.20
CA ASN A 25 13.71 -4.37 -8.40
C ASN A 25 14.65 -3.90 -7.31
N PHE A 26 14.70 -4.66 -6.22
CA PHE A 26 15.56 -4.38 -5.07
C PHE A 26 16.99 -4.91 -5.27
N GLY A 27 17.44 -5.02 -6.53
CA GLY A 27 18.75 -5.52 -6.95
C GLY A 27 18.90 -7.04 -6.82
N LEU A 28 18.55 -7.60 -5.66
CA LEU A 28 18.66 -9.04 -5.36
C LEU A 28 17.35 -9.82 -5.55
N MET A 29 16.21 -9.12 -5.58
CA MET A 29 14.89 -9.72 -5.71
C MET A 29 13.98 -8.80 -6.50
N ARG A 30 13.26 -9.38 -7.48
CA ARG A 30 12.23 -8.72 -8.28
C ARG A 30 10.89 -9.39 -8.02
N VAL A 31 9.84 -8.60 -7.83
CA VAL A 31 8.47 -9.10 -7.74
C VAL A 31 7.94 -9.39 -9.16
N PRO A 32 7.11 -10.43 -9.37
CA PRO A 32 6.47 -10.67 -10.67
C PRO A 32 5.69 -9.46 -11.19
N ASP A 33 5.83 -9.16 -12.48
CA ASP A 33 5.27 -7.95 -13.11
C ASP A 33 3.74 -7.84 -13.01
N TRP A 34 3.04 -8.98 -12.91
CA TRP A 34 1.59 -8.99 -12.74
C TRP A 34 1.14 -8.52 -11.33
N MET A 35 2.06 -8.48 -10.35
CA MET A 35 1.80 -8.06 -8.98
C MET A 35 1.95 -6.55 -8.78
N ASP A 36 2.60 -5.85 -9.70
CA ASP A 36 2.88 -4.41 -9.62
C ASP A 36 1.59 -3.60 -9.39
N SER A 37 0.51 -3.94 -10.11
CA SER A 37 -0.80 -3.27 -9.98
C SER A 37 -1.40 -3.46 -8.58
N TYR A 38 -1.33 -4.68 -8.02
CA TYR A 38 -1.83 -4.98 -6.68
C TYR A 38 -1.04 -4.25 -5.61
N ILE A 39 0.29 -4.23 -5.72
CA ILE A 39 1.18 -3.50 -4.82
C ILE A 39 0.91 -2.00 -4.88
N GLY A 40 0.79 -1.44 -6.09
CA GLY A 40 0.46 -0.03 -6.29
C GLY A 40 -0.86 0.35 -5.64
N VAL A 41 -1.93 -0.43 -5.86
CA VAL A 41 -3.24 -0.19 -5.26
C VAL A 41 -3.19 -0.29 -3.74
N LEU A 42 -2.56 -1.34 -3.18
CA LEU A 42 -2.44 -1.51 -1.73
C LEU A 42 -1.60 -0.42 -1.08
N PHE A 43 -0.57 0.07 -1.77
CA PHE A 43 0.22 1.22 -1.32
C PHE A 43 -0.64 2.49 -1.27
N VAL A 44 -1.40 2.78 -2.32
CA VAL A 44 -2.32 3.93 -2.36
C VAL A 44 -3.37 3.84 -1.24
N ILE A 45 -3.98 2.66 -1.05
CA ILE A 45 -4.92 2.41 0.04
C ILE A 45 -4.25 2.68 1.40
N SER A 46 -3.03 2.17 1.61
CA SER A 46 -2.26 2.40 2.83
C SER A 46 -1.99 3.88 3.06
N CYS A 47 -1.65 4.64 2.01
CA CYS A 47 -1.49 6.10 2.09
C CYS A 47 -2.79 6.80 2.49
N ILE A 48 -3.94 6.40 1.94
CA ILE A 48 -5.25 6.97 2.30
C ILE A 48 -5.56 6.70 3.78
N PHE A 49 -5.36 5.47 4.25
CA PHE A 49 -5.55 5.12 5.66
C PHE A 49 -4.60 5.88 6.58
N TRP A 50 -3.34 6.06 6.16
CA TRP A 50 -2.36 6.84 6.91
C TRP A 50 -2.75 8.32 6.99
N LEU A 51 -3.20 8.92 5.89
CA LEU A 51 -3.69 10.31 5.87
C LEU A 51 -4.96 10.46 6.72
N GLY A 52 -5.89 9.51 6.63
CA GLY A 52 -7.09 9.48 7.48
C GLY A 52 -6.73 9.37 8.97
N LEU A 53 -5.75 8.55 9.31
CA LEU A 53 -5.22 8.46 10.67
C LEU A 53 -4.53 9.77 11.09
N ALA A 54 -3.73 10.38 10.22
CA ALA A 54 -3.04 11.63 10.49
C ALA A 54 -4.01 12.80 10.74
N ALA A 55 -5.15 12.82 10.02
CA ALA A 55 -6.20 13.82 10.16
C ALA A 55 -7.09 13.60 11.39
N THR A 56 -7.31 12.34 11.80
CA THR A 56 -8.20 11.99 12.92
C THR A 56 -7.49 11.80 14.24
N LYS A 57 -6.15 11.77 14.24
CA LYS A 57 -5.37 11.69 15.47
C LYS A 57 -5.52 12.97 16.30
N PRO A 58 -5.51 12.89 17.64
CA PRO A 58 -5.46 14.06 18.49
C PRO A 58 -4.18 14.88 18.25
N SER A 59 -4.32 16.21 18.18
CA SER A 59 -3.21 17.14 17.99
C SER A 59 -2.21 17.04 19.15
N GLY A 60 -0.92 17.13 18.84
CA GLY A 60 0.15 17.04 19.84
C GLY A 60 0.56 15.62 20.26
N VAL A 61 -0.13 14.56 19.81
CA VAL A 61 0.23 13.17 20.12
C VAL A 61 1.11 12.57 19.01
N PRO A 62 2.35 12.11 19.31
CA PRO A 62 3.19 11.39 18.37
C PRO A 62 2.56 10.04 17.97
N PHE A 63 2.77 9.60 16.72
CA PHE A 63 2.25 8.31 16.24
C PHE A 63 2.64 7.11 17.09
N LYS A 64 3.84 7.15 17.71
CA LYS A 64 4.32 6.10 18.63
C LYS A 64 3.47 5.97 19.89
N GLN A 65 2.81 7.04 20.32
CA GLN A 65 2.02 7.09 21.55
C GLN A 65 0.52 6.88 21.30
N LEU A 66 0.07 6.78 20.04
CA LEU A 66 -1.34 6.51 19.71
C LEU A 66 -1.87 5.18 20.29
N ALA A 67 -1.00 4.24 20.65
CA ALA A 67 -1.38 3.00 21.35
C ALA A 67 -1.87 3.23 22.79
N ASN A 68 -1.33 4.26 23.45
CA ASN A 68 -1.49 4.50 24.88
C ASN A 68 -2.47 5.63 25.18
N VAL A 69 -3.02 6.27 24.14
CA VAL A 69 -3.95 7.39 24.27
C VAL A 69 -5.33 6.95 23.81
N LYS A 70 -6.38 7.43 24.48
CA LYS A 70 -7.76 7.20 24.09
C LYS A 70 -8.03 7.88 22.75
N ILE A 71 -8.15 7.08 21.69
CA ILE A 71 -8.43 7.54 20.33
C ILE A 71 -9.92 7.44 20.01
N SER A 72 -10.41 8.28 19.09
CA SER A 72 -11.78 8.21 18.61
C SER A 72 -12.05 6.88 17.86
N PRO A 73 -13.29 6.39 17.79
CA PRO A 73 -13.63 5.19 17.02
C PRO A 73 -13.22 5.30 15.55
N LEU A 74 -13.31 6.51 14.98
CA LEU A 74 -12.90 6.79 13.61
C LEU A 74 -11.37 6.67 13.42
N ALA A 75 -10.57 7.23 14.35
CA ALA A 75 -9.13 7.07 14.32
C ALA A 75 -8.71 5.60 14.51
N LYS A 76 -9.45 4.84 15.34
CA LYS A 76 -9.25 3.40 15.50
C LYS A 76 -9.51 2.63 14.20
N PHE A 77 -10.57 2.98 13.48
CA PHE A 77 -10.86 2.40 12.16
C PHE A 77 -9.71 2.66 11.18
N PHE A 78 -9.25 3.90 11.07
CA PHE A 78 -8.14 4.23 10.18
C PHE A 78 -6.85 3.49 10.55
N ARG A 79 -6.56 3.37 11.84
CA ARG A 79 -5.39 2.64 12.33
C ARG A 79 -5.46 1.14 12.03
N ILE A 80 -6.59 0.50 12.30
CA ILE A 80 -6.77 -0.94 12.03
C ILE A 80 -6.73 -1.19 10.53
N GLY A 81 -7.42 -0.36 9.74
CA GLY A 81 -7.39 -0.43 8.28
C GLY A 81 -5.99 -0.27 7.71
N LEU A 82 -5.20 0.69 8.22
CA LEU A 82 -3.80 0.86 7.86
C LEU A 82 -2.98 -0.41 8.15
N LEU A 83 -3.17 -0.98 9.35
CA LEU A 83 -2.42 -2.15 9.79
C LEU A 83 -2.74 -3.38 8.94
N ILE A 84 -4.02 -3.59 8.61
CA ILE A 84 -4.48 -4.67 7.73
C ILE A 84 -3.94 -4.46 6.32
N ALA A 85 -4.14 -3.28 5.72
CA ALA A 85 -3.68 -2.98 4.36
C ALA A 85 -2.17 -3.15 4.21
N PHE A 86 -1.40 -2.65 5.18
CA PHE A 86 0.04 -2.78 5.21
C PHE A 86 0.49 -4.24 5.41
N THR A 87 -0.19 -5.00 6.26
CA THR A 87 0.11 -6.43 6.45
C THR A 87 -0.12 -7.21 5.15
N ILE A 88 -1.25 -6.98 4.48
CA ILE A 88 -1.56 -7.60 3.19
C ILE A 88 -0.52 -7.21 2.14
N LEU A 89 -0.15 -5.92 2.07
CA LEU A 89 0.90 -5.42 1.19
C LEU A 89 2.22 -6.17 1.40
N MET A 90 2.64 -6.33 2.66
CA MET A 90 3.87 -7.05 2.99
C MET A 90 3.78 -8.53 2.64
N VAL A 91 2.68 -9.21 2.98
CA VAL A 91 2.50 -10.63 2.65
C VAL A 91 2.57 -10.86 1.14
N ILE A 92 1.85 -10.07 0.36
CA ILE A 92 1.84 -10.17 -1.10
C ILE A 92 3.23 -9.86 -1.67
N PHE A 93 3.89 -8.82 -1.16
CA PHE A 93 5.24 -8.46 -1.58
C PHE A 93 6.24 -9.60 -1.36
N PHE A 94 6.30 -10.16 -0.14
CA PHE A 94 7.21 -11.26 0.19
C PHE A 94 6.84 -12.57 -0.52
N ALA A 95 5.55 -12.90 -0.62
CA ALA A 95 5.08 -14.07 -1.36
C ALA A 95 5.45 -13.96 -2.85
N GLY A 96 5.28 -12.77 -3.44
CA GLY A 96 5.66 -12.51 -4.82
C GLY A 96 7.14 -12.71 -5.07
N MET A 97 8.00 -12.15 -4.21
CA MET A 97 9.45 -12.37 -4.30
C MET A 97 9.81 -13.85 -4.16
N GLY A 98 9.19 -14.57 -3.20
CA GLY A 98 9.43 -15.99 -2.98
C GLY A 98 9.03 -16.84 -4.19
N LEU A 99 7.84 -16.60 -4.76
CA LEU A 99 7.35 -17.28 -5.95
C LEU A 99 8.23 -17.02 -7.17
N ARG A 100 8.71 -15.78 -7.36
CA ARG A 100 9.64 -15.45 -8.45
C ARG A 100 10.95 -16.21 -8.30
N ARG A 101 11.51 -16.22 -7.10
CA ARG A 101 12.76 -16.93 -6.83
C ARG A 101 12.62 -18.43 -7.04
N TYR A 102 11.49 -19.00 -6.65
CA TYR A 102 11.17 -20.41 -6.89
C TYR A 102 11.06 -20.74 -8.39
N ALA A 103 10.41 -19.88 -9.18
CA ALA A 103 10.31 -20.04 -10.63
C ALA A 103 11.69 -20.00 -11.31
N GLU A 104 12.57 -19.08 -10.88
CA GLU A 104 13.95 -18.98 -11.36
C GLU A 104 14.77 -20.23 -11.04
N MET A 105 14.57 -20.84 -9.85
CA MET A 105 15.27 -22.05 -9.44
C MET A 105 14.78 -23.31 -10.18
N THR A 106 13.49 -23.35 -10.54
CA THR A 106 12.86 -24.50 -11.19
C THR A 106 12.85 -24.43 -12.72
N GLY A 107 13.33 -23.32 -13.30
CA GLY A 107 13.32 -23.10 -14.75
C GLY A 107 11.91 -22.89 -15.34
N ALA A 108 10.93 -22.61 -14.48
CA ALA A 108 9.53 -22.36 -14.86
C ALA A 108 9.24 -20.88 -15.19
N ALA A 109 10.29 -20.06 -15.29
CA ALA A 109 10.24 -18.60 -15.40
C ALA A 109 10.11 -18.09 -16.84
#